data_AF-A0A4S8P5P3-F1
#
_entry.id   AF-A0A4S8P5P3-F1
#
_cell.length_a   1.000
_cell.length_b   1.000
_cell.length_c   1.000
_cell.angle_alpha   90.00
_cell.angle_beta   90.00
_cell.angle_gamma   90.00
#
_symmetry.space_group_name_H-M   'P 1'
#
loop_
_entity.id
_entity.type
_entity.pdbx_description
1 polymer ?
#
loop_
_entity_poly.entity_id
_entity_poly.type
_entity_poly.pdbx_seq_one_letter_code
_entity_poly.pdbx_strand_id
1 'polypeptide(L)'
;MNSLPIRDYLTDCLATAGLTLVDLDGPSGSPERLVRLVLDGTAKMPLDKVPDVAAMLCCDAKALFRVALTQFYSAETIALMERMLGSQERSAGEAAWVSFIRRMAPDDIQPPDRFARRLLGTLLRRTTR
;
A
#
# COMPACT_ATOMS: atom_id res chain seq x y z
N MET A 1 13.89 -6.25 -19.41
CA MET A 1 13.34 -6.51 -18.06
C MET A 1 13.43 -5.22 -17.27
N ASN A 2 12.35 -4.46 -17.15
CA ASN A 2 12.37 -3.17 -16.43
C ASN A 2 12.10 -3.41 -14.94
N SER A 3 13.06 -4.02 -14.25
CA SER A 3 13.03 -4.26 -12.79
C SER A 3 13.59 -3.08 -11.99
N LEU A 4 13.80 -1.93 -12.61
CA LEU A 4 14.29 -0.72 -11.92
C LEU A 4 13.32 -0.21 -10.84
N PRO A 5 11.98 -0.14 -11.08
CA PRO A 5 11.08 0.49 -10.11
C PRO A 5 11.09 -0.16 -8.72
N ILE A 6 11.16 -1.49 -8.66
CA ILE A 6 11.20 -2.22 -7.39
C ILE A 6 12.54 -2.08 -6.68
N ARG A 7 13.64 -1.97 -7.41
CA ARG A 7 14.97 -1.79 -6.80
C ARG A 7 15.11 -0.39 -6.22
N ASP A 8 14.64 0.62 -6.96
CA ASP A 8 14.63 2.00 -6.51
C ASP A 8 13.78 2.12 -5.25
N TYR A 9 12.55 1.58 -5.27
CA TYR A 9 11.65 1.56 -4.12
C TYR A 9 12.24 0.85 -2.89
N LEU A 10 12.87 -0.32 -3.08
CA LEU A 10 13.51 -1.05 -1.98
C LEU A 10 14.73 -0.32 -1.42
N THR A 11 15.52 0.33 -2.28
CA THR A 11 16.66 1.16 -1.86
C THR A 11 16.20 2.31 -0.97
N ASP A 12 15.12 3.00 -1.36
CA ASP A 12 14.52 4.08 -0.58
C ASP A 12 13.97 3.58 0.76
N CYS A 13 13.32 2.41 0.77
CA CYS A 13 12.82 1.80 2.00
C CYS A 13 13.96 1.41 2.94
N LEU A 14 15.04 0.83 2.43
CA LEU A 14 16.21 0.46 3.23
C LEU A 14 16.88 1.68 3.85
N ALA A 15 17.05 2.75 3.07
CA ALA A 15 17.59 4.01 3.56
C ALA A 15 16.72 4.61 4.68
N THR A 16 15.39 4.53 4.53
CA THR A 16 14.43 5.00 5.54
C THR A 16 14.46 4.12 6.81
N ALA A 17 14.63 2.81 6.65
CA ALA A 17 14.74 1.86 7.76
C ALA A 17 16.12 1.87 8.44
N GLY A 18 17.11 2.56 7.88
CA GLY A 18 18.49 2.56 8.39
C GLY A 18 19.21 1.22 8.21
N LEU A 19 18.75 0.38 7.28
CA LEU A 19 19.33 -0.93 6.99
C LEU A 19 20.34 -0.85 5.85
N THR A 20 21.37 -1.68 5.94
CA THR A 20 22.43 -1.80 4.95
C THR A 20 22.41 -3.17 4.26
N LEU A 21 23.20 -3.36 3.19
CA LEU A 21 23.32 -4.65 2.52
C LEU A 21 23.85 -5.78 3.43
N VAL A 22 24.58 -5.43 4.50
CA VAL A 22 25.09 -6.39 5.49
C VAL A 22 23.93 -6.94 6.33
N ASP A 23 22.93 -6.12 6.61
CA ASP A 23 21.73 -6.53 7.35
C ASP A 23 20.82 -7.46 6.52
N LEU A 24 21.13 -7.63 5.23
CA LEU A 24 20.39 -8.49 4.31
C LEU A 24 20.97 -9.92 4.16
N ASP A 25 21.99 -10.29 4.94
CA ASP A 25 22.59 -11.63 4.94
C ASP A 25 21.84 -12.65 5.82
N GLY A 26 20.51 -12.60 5.77
CA GLY A 26 19.65 -13.57 6.44
C GLY A 26 19.72 -14.99 5.82
N PRO A 27 19.17 -16.00 6.51
CA PRO A 27 19.13 -17.37 6.01
C PRO A 27 18.27 -17.50 4.75
N SER A 28 18.41 -18.62 4.02
CA SER A 28 17.57 -18.88 2.84
C SER A 28 16.08 -18.85 3.21
N GLY A 29 15.28 -18.17 2.39
CA GLY A 29 13.83 -17.99 2.61
C GLY A 29 13.46 -16.86 3.56
N SER A 30 14.44 -16.17 4.16
CA SER A 30 14.19 -14.98 4.98
C SER A 30 13.84 -13.75 4.12
N PRO A 31 13.05 -12.79 4.64
CA PRO A 31 12.78 -11.52 3.97
C PRO A 31 14.06 -10.73 3.62
N GLU A 32 15.06 -10.76 4.49
CA GLU A 32 16.39 -10.15 4.32
C GLU A 32 17.06 -10.67 3.06
N ARG A 33 17.19 -12.00 2.98
CA ARG A 33 17.83 -12.67 1.85
C ARG A 33 17.06 -12.42 0.56
N LEU A 34 15.74 -12.40 0.63
CA LEU A 34 14.88 -12.13 -0.52
C LEU A 34 15.08 -10.72 -1.07
N VAL A 35 15.10 -9.70 -0.20
CA VAL A 35 15.34 -8.30 -0.59
C VAL A 35 16.69 -8.18 -1.27
N ARG A 36 17.74 -8.81 -0.74
CA ARG A 36 19.06 -8.85 -1.40
C ARG A 36 18.99 -9.43 -2.80
N LEU A 37 18.36 -10.59 -2.98
CA LEU A 37 18.24 -11.23 -4.30
C LEU A 37 17.48 -10.35 -5.31
N VAL A 38 16.48 -9.58 -4.86
CA VAL A 38 15.72 -8.65 -5.70
C VAL A 38 16.56 -7.42 -6.08
N LEU A 39 17.31 -6.85 -5.14
CA LEU A 39 18.24 -5.74 -5.38
C LEU A 39 19.35 -6.14 -6.36
N ASP A 40 19.94 -7.31 -6.16
CA ASP A 40 20.94 -7.90 -7.05
C ASP A 40 20.36 -8.25 -8.43
N GLY A 41 19.03 -8.30 -8.55
CA GLY A 41 18.35 -8.62 -9.80
C GLY A 41 18.26 -10.09 -10.15
N THR A 42 18.65 -10.95 -9.21
CA THR A 42 18.65 -12.40 -9.35
C THR A 42 17.27 -13.03 -9.12
N ALA A 43 16.34 -12.28 -8.51
CA ALA A 43 14.97 -12.71 -8.26
C ALA A 43 13.95 -11.61 -8.50
N LYS A 44 12.70 -12.00 -8.77
CA LYS A 44 11.53 -11.12 -8.62
C LYS A 44 11.00 -11.20 -7.19
N MET A 45 10.30 -10.16 -6.73
CA MET A 45 9.64 -10.17 -5.43
C MET A 45 8.40 -11.08 -5.52
N PRO A 46 8.34 -12.21 -4.79
CA PRO A 46 7.15 -13.03 -4.69
C PRO A 46 6.03 -12.23 -4.02
N LEU A 47 4.86 -12.20 -4.63
CA LEU A 47 3.74 -11.37 -4.17
C LEU A 47 3.22 -11.78 -2.78
N ASP A 48 3.35 -13.05 -2.42
CA ASP A 48 3.01 -13.61 -1.10
C ASP A 48 3.98 -13.18 0.01
N LYS A 49 5.20 -12.76 -0.34
CA LYS A 49 6.24 -12.32 0.61
C LYS A 49 6.26 -10.82 0.85
N VAL A 50 5.47 -10.07 0.09
CA VAL A 50 5.36 -8.61 0.25
C VAL A 50 5.01 -8.18 1.68
N PRO A 51 4.05 -8.81 2.40
CA PRO A 51 3.73 -8.41 3.78
C PRO A 51 4.92 -8.56 4.74
N ASP A 52 5.64 -9.68 4.64
CA ASP A 52 6.81 -9.96 5.50
C ASP A 52 7.92 -8.94 5.26
N VAL A 53 8.20 -8.64 3.98
CA VAL A 53 9.21 -7.65 3.59
C VAL A 53 8.80 -6.23 4.01
N ALA A 54 7.53 -5.87 3.82
CA ALA A 54 7.03 -4.55 4.21
C ALA A 54 7.12 -4.35 5.74
N ALA A 55 6.82 -5.38 6.51
CA ALA A 55 6.97 -5.36 7.97
C ALA A 55 8.44 -5.19 8.38
N MET A 56 9.35 -5.93 7.76
CA MET A 56 10.80 -5.83 8.02
C MET A 56 11.34 -4.43 7.70
N LEU A 57 10.90 -3.83 6.59
CA LEU A 57 11.33 -2.50 6.15
C LEU A 57 10.52 -1.35 6.75
N CYS A 58 9.54 -1.64 7.60
CA CYS A 58 8.58 -0.67 8.13
C CYS A 58 7.96 0.24 7.05
N CYS A 59 7.65 -0.31 5.87
CA CYS A 59 7.12 0.44 4.72
C CYS A 59 5.66 0.08 4.37
N ASP A 60 5.01 0.88 3.53
CA ASP A 60 3.64 0.61 3.10
C ASP A 60 3.59 -0.65 2.22
N ALA A 61 2.99 -1.72 2.75
CA ALA A 61 2.81 -2.98 2.06
C ALA A 61 2.01 -2.85 0.75
N LYS A 62 1.04 -1.92 0.66
CA LYS A 62 0.26 -1.72 -0.58
C LYS A 62 1.10 -1.07 -1.66
N ALA A 63 1.90 -0.07 -1.29
CA ALA A 63 2.83 0.56 -2.21
C ALA A 63 3.88 -0.45 -2.70
N LEU A 64 4.48 -1.22 -1.78
CA LEU A 64 5.42 -2.29 -2.15
C LEU A 64 4.78 -3.34 -3.07
N PHE A 65 3.55 -3.77 -2.77
CA PHE A 65 2.82 -4.74 -3.59
C PHE A 65 2.58 -4.21 -5.01
N ARG A 66 2.15 -2.95 -5.13
CA ARG A 66 1.92 -2.29 -6.42
C ARG A 66 3.19 -2.26 -7.27
N VAL A 67 4.33 -1.95 -6.65
CA VAL A 67 5.63 -1.92 -7.36
C VAL A 67 6.10 -3.35 -7.70
N ALA A 68 5.87 -4.34 -6.83
CA ALA A 68 6.19 -5.74 -7.12
C ALA A 68 5.40 -6.28 -8.32
N LEU A 69 4.12 -5.90 -8.47
CA LEU A 69 3.29 -6.30 -9.61
C LEU A 69 3.88 -5.89 -10.96
N THR A 70 4.61 -4.78 -11.04
CA THR A 70 5.22 -4.30 -12.30
C THR A 70 6.31 -5.25 -12.82
N GLN A 71 6.79 -6.18 -11.99
CA GLN A 71 7.73 -7.23 -12.43
C GLN A 71 7.03 -8.34 -13.22
N PHE A 72 5.72 -8.47 -13.12
CA PHE A 72 4.93 -9.58 -13.69
C PHE A 72 3.91 -9.12 -14.72
N TYR A 73 3.35 -7.93 -14.55
CA TYR A 73 2.20 -7.46 -15.32
C TYR A 73 2.49 -6.10 -15.97
N SER A 74 1.80 -5.84 -17.09
CA SER A 74 1.80 -4.52 -17.71
C SER A 74 1.04 -3.50 -16.84
N ALA A 75 1.30 -2.21 -17.05
CA ALA A 75 0.59 -1.14 -16.36
C ALA A 75 -0.94 -1.22 -16.57
N GLU A 76 -1.39 -1.60 -17.76
CA GLU A 76 -2.81 -1.79 -18.08
C GLU A 76 -3.45 -2.92 -17.26
N THR A 77 -2.76 -4.06 -17.15
CA THR A 77 -3.24 -5.20 -16.34
C THR A 77 -3.29 -4.84 -14.86
N ILE A 78 -2.30 -4.12 -14.34
CA ILE A 78 -2.29 -3.64 -12.95
C ILE A 78 -3.47 -2.70 -12.71
N ALA A 79 -3.69 -1.72 -13.60
CA ALA A 79 -4.82 -0.81 -13.51
C ALA A 79 -6.18 -1.52 -13.59
N LEU A 80 -6.28 -2.60 -14.38
CA LEU A 80 -7.48 -3.44 -14.40
C LEU A 80 -7.67 -4.17 -13.07
N MET A 81 -6.63 -4.80 -12.52
CA MET A 81 -6.68 -5.46 -11.21
C MET A 81 -7.10 -4.48 -10.10
N GLU A 82 -6.52 -3.28 -10.06
CA GLU A 82 -6.87 -2.24 -9.10
C GLU A 82 -8.34 -1.84 -9.20
N ARG A 83 -8.91 -1.76 -10.40
CA ARG A 83 -10.35 -1.46 -10.59
C ARG A 83 -11.25 -2.63 -10.19
N MET A 84 -10.84 -3.87 -10.49
CA MET A 84 -11.65 -5.06 -10.22
C MET A 84 -11.63 -5.50 -8.75
N LEU A 85 -10.49 -5.32 -8.09
CA LEU A 85 -10.26 -5.75 -6.70
C LEU A 85 -10.31 -4.59 -5.70
N GLY A 86 -10.20 -3.35 -6.18
CA GLY A 86 -10.37 -2.17 -5.36
C GLY A 86 -11.78 -2.09 -4.78
N SER A 87 -11.89 -1.57 -3.56
CA SER A 87 -13.17 -1.18 -3.01
C SER A 87 -13.90 -0.26 -3.98
N GLN A 88 -15.19 -0.54 -4.20
CA GLN A 88 -16.08 0.16 -5.14
C GLN A 88 -15.76 1.65 -5.22
N GLU A 89 -15.61 2.17 -6.44
CA GLU A 89 -15.28 3.58 -6.66
C GLU A 89 -16.22 4.46 -5.83
N ARG A 90 -15.64 5.15 -4.84
CA ARG A 90 -16.37 6.11 -4.02
C ARG A 90 -16.98 7.13 -4.96
N SER A 91 -18.27 7.42 -4.77
CA SER A 91 -18.88 8.54 -5.47
C SER A 91 -18.08 9.83 -5.18
N ALA A 92 -18.11 10.81 -6.09
CA ALA A 92 -17.44 12.10 -5.85
C ALA A 92 -17.86 12.73 -4.50
N GLY A 93 -19.13 12.54 -4.11
CA GLY A 93 -19.65 12.97 -2.80
C GLY A 93 -19.01 12.21 -1.63
N GLU A 94 -18.89 10.89 -1.72
CA GLU A 94 -18.24 10.09 -0.68
C GLU A 94 -16.75 10.44 -0.55
N ALA A 95 -16.04 10.63 -1.67
CA ALA A 95 -14.65 11.06 -1.67
C ALA A 95 -14.48 12.44 -1.00
N ALA A 96 -15.38 13.39 -1.28
CA ALA A 96 -15.39 14.71 -0.64
C ALA A 96 -15.64 14.63 0.88
N TRP A 97 -16.56 13.75 1.32
CA TRP A 97 -16.81 13.51 2.74
C TRP A 97 -15.60 12.91 3.46
N VAL A 98 -14.96 11.89 2.88
CA VAL A 98 -13.74 11.29 3.46
C VAL A 98 -12.61 12.31 3.54
N SER A 99 -12.41 13.12 2.49
CA SER A 99 -11.43 14.20 2.49
C SER A 99 -11.72 15.24 3.57
N PHE A 100 -12.98 15.67 3.70
CA PHE A 100 -13.41 16.59 4.74
C PHE A 100 -13.12 16.04 6.14
N ILE A 101 -13.51 14.79 6.42
CA ILE A 101 -13.28 14.13 7.71
C ILE A 101 -11.79 14.07 8.04
N ARG A 102 -10.94 13.66 7.10
CA ARG A 102 -9.47 13.59 7.30
C ARG A 102 -8.82 14.95 7.55
N ARG A 103 -9.37 16.03 6.98
CA ARG A 103 -8.89 17.39 7.27
C ARG A 103 -9.26 17.84 8.68
N MET A 104 -10.42 17.43 9.18
CA MET A 104 -10.91 17.84 10.50
C MET A 104 -10.34 16.99 11.64
N ALA A 105 -10.01 15.72 11.35
CA ALA A 105 -9.42 14.79 12.29
C ALA A 105 -8.21 14.11 11.62
N PRO A 106 -7.01 14.68 11.77
CA PRO A 106 -5.79 14.16 11.14
C PRO A 106 -5.27 12.87 11.79
N ASP A 107 -5.69 12.61 13.04
CA ASP A 107 -5.28 11.44 13.83
C ASP A 107 -6.33 10.32 13.82
N ASP A 108 -6.10 9.25 14.59
CA ASP A 108 -6.98 8.08 14.67
C ASP A 108 -8.42 8.46 15.07
N ILE A 109 -9.35 8.24 14.15
CA ILE A 109 -10.75 8.64 14.28
C ILE A 109 -11.52 7.49 14.93
N GLN A 110 -12.01 7.72 16.15
CA GLN A 110 -12.90 6.78 16.81
C GLN A 110 -14.19 6.56 15.99
N PRO A 111 -14.71 5.32 15.92
CA PRO A 111 -15.97 5.05 15.23
C PRO A 111 -17.10 5.95 15.73
N PRO A 112 -18.00 6.43 14.86
CA PRO A 112 -19.07 7.32 15.29
C PRO A 112 -19.98 6.62 16.30
N ASP A 113 -20.26 7.32 17.40
CA ASP A 113 -21.21 6.89 18.42
C ASP A 113 -22.67 6.94 17.91
N ARG A 114 -23.63 6.57 18.76
CA ARG A 114 -25.05 6.53 18.38
C ARG A 114 -25.58 7.91 17.95
N PHE A 115 -25.10 8.98 18.56
CA PHE A 115 -25.53 10.34 18.25
C PHE A 115 -24.96 10.79 16.90
N ALA A 116 -23.65 10.63 16.71
CA ALA A 116 -22.97 10.96 15.46
C ALA A 116 -23.56 10.20 14.26
N ARG A 117 -23.85 8.89 14.41
CA ARG A 117 -24.50 8.11 13.34
C ARG A 117 -25.87 8.66 12.95
N ARG A 118 -26.69 9.06 13.93
CA ARG A 118 -28.01 9.64 13.66
C ARG A 118 -27.91 10.98 12.95
N LEU A 119 -27.00 11.85 13.38
CA LEU A 119 -26.79 13.15 12.77
C LEU A 119 -26.25 13.03 11.33
N LEU A 120 -25.24 12.20 11.12
CA LEU A 120 -24.70 11.96 9.77
C LEU A 120 -25.76 11.32 8.86
N GLY A 121 -26.56 10.39 9.39
CA GLY A 121 -27.67 9.79 8.66
C GLY A 121 -28.72 10.80 8.20
N THR A 122 -29.05 11.81 9.00
CA THR A 122 -30.01 12.86 8.59
C THR A 122 -29.40 13.83 7.57
N LEU A 123 -28.13 14.20 7.73
CA LEU A 123 -27.43 15.11 6.82
C LEU A 123 -27.27 14.48 5.43
N LEU A 124 -26.82 13.23 5.33
CA LEU A 124 -26.55 12.57 4.06
C LEU A 124 -27.83 12.21 3.28
N ARG A 125 -28.96 12.01 3.97
CA ARG A 125 -30.27 11.77 3.33
C ARG A 125 -30.95 13.02 2.81
N ARG A 126 -30.54 14.22 3.26
CA ARG A 126 -31.10 15.49 2.77
C ARG A 126 -30.68 15.81 1.33
N THR A 127 -29.54 15.30 0.89
CA THR A 127 -28.93 15.58 -0.42
C THR A 127 -29.45 14.71 -1.57
N THR A 128 -30.32 13.72 -1.32
CA THR A 128 -30.91 12.85 -2.34
C THR A 128 -32.32 13.27 -2.77
N ARG A 129 -32.63 14.57 -2.78
CA ARG A 129 -33.94 15.10 -3.23
C ARG A 129 -33.78 16.07 -4.38
#